data_AF-A0A257IUQ0-F1
#
_entry.id   AF-A0A257IUQ0-F1
#
_cell.length_a   1.000
_cell.length_b   1.000
_cell.length_c   1.000
_cell.angle_alpha   90.00
_cell.angle_beta   90.00
_cell.angle_gamma   90.00
#
_symmetry.space_group_name_H-M   'P 1'
#
loop_
_entity.id
_entity.type
_entity.pdbx_description
1 polymer ?
#
loop_
_entity_poly.entity_id
_entity_poly.type
_entity_poly.pdbx_seq_one_letter_code
_entity_poly.pdbx_strand_id
1 'polypeptide(L)'
;MSQKILIKKIRLNCRKIILNMRNILLSLTMILSLFSASAQSDEELINQTLNDYLEGGTNGEVERFKKAFFSDAIQKSVGKTGVTGMTVESLASKIKPNQKMERSTKVVSWSYAGTAATAITETEYPTSKIIDLLNLLKVNNEWKIVSRVYSRIEKGESVVSSVPLIAAKADPKAKGKTTAATTPVKKKPVADDGW
;
A
#
# COMPACT_ATOMS: atom_id res chain seq x y z
N MET A 1 -67.15 35.65 -16.90
CA MET A 1 -66.64 34.27 -16.70
C MET A 1 -65.18 34.07 -17.15
N SER A 2 -64.71 34.77 -18.19
CA SER A 2 -63.39 34.56 -18.83
C SER A 2 -62.14 34.87 -17.96
N GLN A 3 -62.14 35.97 -17.20
CA GLN A 3 -60.99 36.42 -16.38
C GLN A 3 -60.55 35.41 -15.30
N LYS A 4 -61.51 34.77 -14.60
CA LYS A 4 -61.21 33.77 -13.55
C LYS A 4 -60.56 32.51 -14.13
N ILE A 5 -60.93 32.11 -15.35
CA ILE A 5 -60.36 30.95 -16.05
C ILE A 5 -58.92 31.25 -16.48
N LEU A 6 -58.66 32.46 -16.99
CA LEU A 6 -57.34 32.90 -17.41
C LEU A 6 -56.35 32.92 -16.23
N ILE A 7 -56.74 33.50 -15.09
CA ILE A 7 -55.91 33.55 -13.87
C ILE A 7 -55.62 32.13 -13.35
N LYS A 8 -56.60 31.23 -13.38
CA LYS A 8 -56.41 29.84 -12.96
C LYS A 8 -55.41 29.09 -13.87
N LYS A 9 -55.46 29.34 -15.19
CA LYS A 9 -54.53 28.77 -16.18
C LYS A 9 -53.10 29.27 -15.99
N ILE A 10 -52.91 30.57 -15.72
CA ILE A 10 -51.61 31.16 -15.41
C ILE A 10 -51.02 30.56 -14.13
N ARG A 11 -51.83 30.46 -13.05
CA ARG A 11 -51.39 29.83 -11.79
C ARG A 11 -51.00 28.37 -11.97
N LEU A 12 -51.68 27.62 -12.83
CA LEU A 12 -51.35 26.22 -13.12
C LEU A 12 -50.02 26.11 -13.87
N ASN A 13 -49.79 26.97 -14.87
CA ASN A 13 -48.53 27.01 -15.62
C ASN A 13 -47.35 27.43 -14.74
N CYS A 14 -47.49 28.46 -13.89
CA CYS A 14 -46.45 28.85 -12.95
C CYS A 14 -46.13 27.75 -11.95
N ARG A 15 -47.15 27.06 -11.39
CA ARG A 15 -46.92 25.89 -10.52
C ARG A 15 -46.15 24.79 -11.25
N LYS A 16 -46.49 24.50 -12.51
CA LYS A 16 -45.81 23.48 -13.32
C LYS A 16 -44.34 23.86 -13.58
N ILE A 17 -44.06 25.12 -13.90
CA ILE A 17 -42.68 25.62 -14.10
C ILE A 17 -41.88 25.55 -12.80
N ILE A 18 -42.45 25.96 -11.66
CA ILE A 18 -41.79 25.90 -10.34
C ILE A 18 -41.49 24.45 -9.94
N LEU A 19 -42.43 23.52 -10.16
CA LEU A 19 -42.18 22.08 -9.91
C LEU A 19 -41.06 21.54 -10.81
N ASN A 20 -41.05 21.90 -12.10
CA ASN A 20 -40.00 21.49 -13.03
C ASN A 20 -38.62 22.05 -12.64
N MET A 21 -38.54 23.33 -12.27
CA MET A 21 -37.29 23.95 -11.79
C MET A 21 -36.80 23.32 -10.48
N ARG A 22 -37.70 22.99 -9.56
CA ARG A 22 -37.35 22.28 -8.32
C ARG A 22 -36.80 20.89 -8.62
N ASN A 23 -37.42 20.16 -9.55
CA ASN A 23 -36.95 18.83 -9.94
C ASN A 23 -35.60 18.91 -10.66
N ILE A 24 -35.39 19.89 -11.53
CA ILE A 24 -34.09 20.14 -12.18
C ILE A 24 -33.02 20.46 -11.14
N LEU A 25 -33.33 21.33 -10.17
CA LEU A 25 -32.39 21.70 -9.10
C LEU A 25 -32.04 20.49 -8.22
N LEU A 26 -33.01 19.64 -7.89
CA LEU A 26 -32.80 18.40 -7.13
C LEU A 26 -31.98 17.37 -7.93
N SER A 27 -32.20 17.26 -9.24
CA SER A 27 -31.39 16.39 -10.10
C SER A 27 -29.95 16.89 -10.22
N LEU A 28 -29.75 18.21 -10.29
CA LEU A 28 -28.41 18.81 -10.41
C LEU A 28 -27.58 18.64 -9.12
N THR A 29 -28.20 18.78 -7.95
CA THR A 29 -27.52 18.53 -6.67
C THR A 29 -27.17 17.07 -6.47
N MET A 30 -28.02 16.13 -6.91
CA MET A 30 -27.73 14.70 -6.84
C MET A 30 -26.56 14.28 -7.76
N ILE A 31 -26.46 14.88 -8.95
CA ILE A 31 -25.33 14.62 -9.86
C ILE A 31 -24.01 15.16 -9.27
N LEU A 32 -24.03 16.32 -8.62
CA LEU A 32 -22.83 16.92 -8.04
C LEU A 32 -22.28 16.09 -6.86
N SER A 33 -23.15 15.42 -6.09
CA SER A 33 -22.73 14.52 -5.00
C SER A 33 -22.06 13.22 -5.45
N LEU A 34 -22.20 12.83 -6.72
CA LEU A 34 -21.55 11.63 -7.27
C LEU A 34 -20.08 11.86 -7.64
N PHE A 35 -19.60 13.12 -7.67
CA PHE A 35 -18.23 13.47 -8.02
C PHE A 35 -17.29 13.60 -6.82
N SER A 36 -17.74 13.25 -5.61
CA SER A 36 -16.86 13.11 -4.44
C SER A 36 -16.05 11.81 -4.53
N ALA A 37 -15.22 11.68 -5.57
CA ALA A 37 -14.17 10.67 -5.61
C ALA A 37 -13.08 11.12 -4.62
N SER A 38 -12.98 10.44 -3.48
CA SER A 38 -11.84 10.63 -2.58
C SER A 38 -10.58 10.19 -3.32
N ALA A 39 -9.78 11.13 -3.81
CA ALA A 39 -8.44 10.82 -4.29
C ALA A 39 -7.61 10.40 -3.08
N GLN A 40 -7.29 9.11 -2.96
CA GLN A 40 -6.37 8.61 -1.94
C GLN A 40 -5.00 9.27 -2.14
N SER A 41 -4.34 9.59 -1.04
CA SER A 41 -2.97 10.13 -1.10
C SER A 41 -1.99 9.05 -1.56
N ASP A 42 -0.84 9.47 -2.10
CA ASP A 42 0.22 8.53 -2.48
C ASP A 42 0.73 7.73 -1.27
N GLU A 43 0.77 8.35 -0.09
CA GLU A 43 1.11 7.68 1.16
C GLU A 43 0.12 6.55 1.49
N GLU A 44 -1.18 6.80 1.40
CA GLU A 44 -2.21 5.77 1.62
C GLU A 44 -2.08 4.62 0.63
N LEU A 45 -1.87 4.94 -0.65
CA LEU A 45 -1.77 3.92 -1.71
C LEU A 45 -0.47 3.11 -1.62
N ILE A 46 0.65 3.72 -1.23
CA ILE A 46 1.91 3.01 -0.96
C ILE A 46 1.71 2.06 0.22
N ASN A 47 1.19 2.55 1.35
CA ASN A 47 0.93 1.70 2.52
C ASN A 47 -0.05 0.57 2.19
N GLN A 48 -1.09 0.83 1.39
CA GLN A 48 -2.00 -0.20 0.93
C GLN A 48 -1.28 -1.27 0.10
N THR A 49 -0.41 -0.87 -0.83
CA THR A 49 0.38 -1.81 -1.66
C THR A 49 1.30 -2.68 -0.81
N LEU A 50 1.98 -2.07 0.16
CA LEU A 50 2.86 -2.79 1.09
C LEU A 50 2.06 -3.76 1.99
N ASN A 51 0.88 -3.35 2.45
CA ASN A 51 0.00 -4.20 3.24
C ASN A 51 -0.57 -5.36 2.39
N ASP A 52 -0.94 -5.12 1.14
CA ASP A 52 -1.39 -6.19 0.23
C ASP A 52 -0.30 -7.25 0.00
N TYR A 53 0.97 -6.82 -0.12
CA TYR A 53 2.12 -7.71 -0.15
C TYR A 53 2.30 -8.50 1.16
N LEU A 54 2.33 -7.82 2.30
CA LEU A 54 2.65 -8.44 3.59
C LEU A 54 1.53 -9.34 4.12
N GLU A 55 0.29 -8.83 4.15
CA GLU A 55 -0.89 -9.57 4.59
C GLU A 55 -1.24 -10.66 3.59
N GLY A 56 -1.15 -10.37 2.29
CA GLY A 56 -1.43 -11.34 1.24
C GLY A 56 -0.57 -12.59 1.37
N GLY A 57 0.73 -12.39 1.59
CA GLY A 57 1.65 -13.50 1.82
C GLY A 57 1.43 -14.19 3.16
N THR A 58 1.06 -13.44 4.21
CA THR A 58 0.97 -13.97 5.58
C THR A 58 -0.29 -14.78 5.79
N ASN A 59 -1.42 -14.38 5.21
CA ASN A 59 -2.71 -15.02 5.40
C ASN A 59 -3.07 -16.02 4.29
N GLY A 60 -2.18 -16.23 3.31
CA GLY A 60 -2.45 -17.13 2.19
C GLY A 60 -3.40 -16.56 1.13
N GLU A 61 -3.53 -15.23 1.06
CA GLU A 61 -4.40 -14.53 0.11
C GLU A 61 -3.61 -14.26 -1.19
N VAL A 62 -3.39 -15.32 -1.98
CA VAL A 62 -2.49 -15.33 -3.15
C VAL A 62 -2.79 -14.21 -4.17
N GLU A 63 -4.07 -13.93 -4.45
CA GLU A 63 -4.41 -12.87 -5.42
C GLU A 63 -4.16 -11.47 -4.87
N ARG A 64 -4.37 -11.24 -3.56
CA ARG A 64 -4.00 -9.98 -2.91
C ARG A 64 -2.50 -9.76 -2.94
N PHE A 65 -1.74 -10.81 -2.64
CA PHE A 65 -0.28 -10.78 -2.76
C PHE A 65 0.17 -10.41 -4.17
N LYS A 66 -0.34 -11.10 -5.20
CA LYS A 66 0.02 -10.85 -6.60
C LYS A 66 -0.35 -9.43 -7.05
N LYS A 67 -1.49 -8.91 -6.59
CA LYS A 67 -1.96 -7.55 -6.93
C LYS A 67 -0.96 -6.45 -6.54
N ALA A 68 -0.16 -6.67 -5.49
CA ALA A 68 0.85 -5.72 -5.04
C ALA A 68 2.04 -5.59 -6.01
N PHE A 69 2.25 -6.58 -6.89
CA PHE A 69 3.36 -6.59 -7.83
C PHE A 69 2.96 -6.12 -9.23
N PHE A 70 3.92 -5.54 -9.92
CA PHE A 70 3.85 -5.41 -11.37
C PHE A 70 4.19 -6.76 -12.02
N SER A 71 3.64 -7.04 -13.20
CA SER A 71 3.70 -8.38 -13.81
C SER A 71 5.10 -8.87 -14.16
N ASP A 72 6.03 -7.95 -14.46
CA ASP A 72 7.43 -8.30 -14.78
C ASP A 72 8.37 -8.16 -13.58
N ALA A 73 7.83 -7.95 -12.38
CA ALA A 73 8.65 -7.65 -11.22
C ALA A 73 9.62 -8.79 -10.92
N ILE A 74 10.87 -8.41 -10.64
CA ILE A 74 11.95 -9.36 -10.38
C ILE A 74 12.31 -9.38 -8.90
N GLN A 75 12.59 -10.57 -8.41
CA GLN A 75 13.20 -10.74 -7.10
C GLN A 75 14.61 -11.26 -7.23
N LYS A 76 15.54 -10.74 -6.41
CA LYS A 76 16.90 -11.25 -6.30
C LYS A 76 17.39 -11.37 -4.86
N SER A 77 18.27 -12.33 -4.62
CA SER A 77 19.03 -12.48 -3.38
C SER A 77 20.37 -13.16 -3.65
N VAL A 78 21.19 -13.30 -2.61
CA VAL A 78 22.42 -14.09 -2.66
C VAL A 78 22.10 -15.49 -2.12
N GLY A 79 22.19 -16.50 -2.99
CA GLY A 79 22.12 -17.91 -2.63
C GLY A 79 23.50 -18.56 -2.48
N LYS A 80 23.52 -19.88 -2.30
CA LYS A 80 24.74 -20.68 -2.06
C LYS A 80 25.82 -20.53 -3.15
N THR A 81 25.41 -20.40 -4.41
CA THR A 81 26.31 -20.41 -5.59
C THR A 81 26.43 -19.03 -6.27
N GLY A 82 25.78 -17.99 -5.74
CA GLY A 82 25.78 -16.65 -6.33
C GLY A 82 24.43 -15.97 -6.24
N VAL A 83 24.22 -14.96 -7.09
CA VAL A 83 22.94 -14.24 -7.15
C VAL A 83 21.88 -15.16 -7.75
N THR A 84 20.76 -15.31 -7.05
CA THR A 84 19.58 -16.02 -7.52
C THR A 84 18.45 -15.03 -7.76
N GLY A 85 17.48 -15.43 -8.58
CA GLY A 85 16.28 -14.64 -8.80
C GLY A 85 15.09 -15.48 -9.20
N MET A 86 13.90 -14.91 -9.04
CA MET A 86 12.63 -15.56 -9.38
C MET A 86 11.57 -14.55 -9.79
N THR A 87 10.58 -15.01 -10.55
CA THR A 87 9.41 -14.22 -10.94
C THR A 87 8.41 -14.11 -9.80
N VAL A 88 7.45 -13.18 -9.94
CA VAL A 88 6.32 -13.03 -9.01
C VAL A 88 5.50 -14.33 -8.94
N GLU A 89 5.27 -15.00 -10.06
CA GLU A 89 4.49 -16.24 -10.11
C GLU A 89 5.18 -17.34 -9.32
N SER A 90 6.50 -17.48 -9.50
CA SER A 90 7.29 -18.46 -8.76
C SER A 90 7.31 -18.14 -7.26
N LEU A 91 7.23 -16.86 -6.89
CA LEU A 91 7.12 -16.43 -5.48
C LEU A 91 5.71 -16.67 -4.94
N ALA A 92 4.67 -16.37 -5.72
CA ALA A 92 3.29 -16.56 -5.32
C ALA A 92 2.94 -18.06 -5.17
N SER A 93 3.54 -18.93 -5.99
CA SER A 93 3.37 -20.39 -5.88
C SER A 93 3.90 -20.94 -4.55
N LYS A 94 4.68 -20.15 -3.80
CA LYS A 94 5.21 -20.49 -2.49
C LYS A 94 4.19 -20.31 -1.36
N ILE A 95 3.17 -19.50 -1.60
CA ILE A 95 2.14 -19.19 -0.62
C ILE A 95 1.11 -20.32 -0.63
N LYS A 96 0.82 -20.86 0.55
CA LYS A 96 -0.25 -21.86 0.70
C LYS A 96 -1.61 -21.14 0.75
N PRO A 97 -2.51 -21.38 -0.21
CA PRO A 97 -3.79 -20.68 -0.25
C PRO A 97 -4.60 -20.89 1.03
N ASN A 98 -5.16 -19.81 1.57
CA ASN A 98 -6.01 -19.79 2.77
C ASN A 98 -5.34 -20.37 4.03
N GLN A 99 -4.01 -20.44 4.06
CA GLN A 99 -3.27 -20.89 5.22
C GLN A 99 -2.40 -19.75 5.75
N LYS A 100 -2.69 -19.34 6.98
CA LYS A 100 -1.87 -18.36 7.69
C LYS A 100 -0.49 -18.95 8.01
N MET A 101 0.56 -18.19 7.72
CA MET A 101 1.93 -18.50 8.10
C MET A 101 2.23 -17.98 9.50
N GLU A 102 3.00 -18.75 10.28
CA GLU A 102 3.50 -18.35 11.58
C GLU A 102 4.68 -17.36 11.42
N ARG A 103 4.34 -16.09 11.26
CA ARG A 103 5.26 -14.96 11.11
C ARG A 103 4.58 -13.65 11.48
N SER A 104 5.36 -12.62 11.81
CA SER A 104 4.88 -11.24 11.91
C SER A 104 5.52 -10.39 10.82
N THR A 105 4.85 -9.31 10.42
CA THR A 105 5.36 -8.41 9.39
C THR A 105 5.22 -6.96 9.83
N LYS A 106 6.08 -6.09 9.31
CA LYS A 106 5.96 -4.64 9.45
C LYS A 106 6.61 -3.90 8.29
N VAL A 107 6.09 -2.72 8.00
CA VAL A 107 6.78 -1.74 7.18
C VAL A 107 7.79 -1.01 8.06
N VAL A 108 9.07 -1.07 7.70
CA VAL A 108 10.17 -0.42 8.44
C VAL A 108 10.29 1.04 8.04
N SER A 109 10.24 1.32 6.74
CA SER A 109 10.30 2.66 6.17
C SER A 109 9.83 2.65 4.72
N TRP A 110 9.40 3.79 4.22
CA TRP A 110 9.29 4.05 2.79
C TRP A 110 9.59 5.52 2.49
N SER A 111 9.90 5.81 1.24
CA SER A 111 10.06 7.18 0.72
C SER A 111 9.67 7.20 -0.75
N TYR A 112 9.11 8.30 -1.23
CA TYR A 112 8.76 8.46 -2.64
C TYR A 112 9.12 9.84 -3.18
N ALA A 113 9.27 9.92 -4.50
CA ALA A 113 9.41 11.14 -5.27
C ALA A 113 8.66 10.99 -6.60
N GLY A 114 7.61 11.79 -6.79
CA GLY A 114 6.75 11.68 -7.98
C GLY A 114 6.15 10.27 -8.10
N THR A 115 6.51 9.55 -9.16
CA THR A 115 5.97 8.22 -9.50
C THR A 115 6.87 7.05 -9.09
N ALA A 116 7.93 7.30 -8.32
CA ALA A 116 8.85 6.27 -7.85
C ALA A 116 8.96 6.27 -6.33
N ALA A 117 9.02 5.07 -5.73
CA ALA A 117 9.18 4.89 -4.30
C ALA A 117 10.10 3.72 -3.97
N THR A 118 10.65 3.74 -2.76
CA THR A 118 11.35 2.61 -2.16
C THR A 118 10.76 2.33 -0.79
N ALA A 119 10.76 1.05 -0.39
CA ALA A 119 10.31 0.63 0.92
C ALA A 119 11.22 -0.45 1.51
N ILE A 120 11.27 -0.51 2.83
CA ILE A 120 11.89 -1.59 3.58
C ILE A 120 10.79 -2.27 4.39
N THR A 121 10.66 -3.58 4.26
CA THR A 121 9.76 -4.39 5.09
C THR A 121 10.53 -5.46 5.84
N GLU A 122 10.02 -5.84 7.00
CA GLU A 122 10.57 -6.90 7.83
C GLU A 122 9.51 -7.98 8.01
N THR A 123 9.88 -9.22 7.73
CA THR A 123 9.11 -10.42 8.07
C THR A 123 9.89 -11.21 9.10
N GLU A 124 9.34 -11.32 10.31
CA GLU A 124 9.97 -12.04 11.42
C GLU A 124 9.40 -13.45 11.56
N TYR A 125 10.32 -14.42 11.59
CA TYR A 125 10.07 -15.83 11.89
C TYR A 125 10.61 -16.15 13.30
N PRO A 126 10.36 -17.36 13.84
CA PRO A 126 10.84 -17.73 15.17
C PRO A 126 12.36 -17.54 15.36
N THR A 127 13.16 -17.84 14.34
CA THR A 127 14.64 -17.86 14.43
C THR A 127 15.34 -16.84 13.52
N SER A 128 14.65 -16.27 12.54
CA SER A 128 15.26 -15.41 11.52
C SER A 128 14.33 -14.28 11.12
N LYS A 129 14.88 -13.32 10.39
CA LYS A 129 14.13 -12.26 9.74
C LYS A 129 14.45 -12.24 8.26
N ILE A 130 13.46 -11.87 7.46
CA ILE A 130 13.65 -11.46 6.08
C ILE A 130 13.47 -9.96 6.00
N ILE A 131 14.48 -9.27 5.48
CA ILE A 131 14.43 -7.85 5.16
C ILE A 131 14.27 -7.71 3.65
N ASP A 132 13.19 -7.07 3.24
CA ASP A 132 12.96 -6.74 1.84
C ASP A 132 13.28 -5.28 1.59
N LEU A 133 14.00 -5.02 0.50
CA LEU A 133 14.19 -3.70 -0.07
C LEU A 133 13.43 -3.69 -1.39
N LEU A 134 12.32 -2.96 -1.39
CA LEU A 134 11.32 -2.93 -2.44
C LEU A 134 11.47 -1.63 -3.21
N ASN A 135 11.44 -1.70 -4.54
CA ASN A 135 11.21 -0.54 -5.40
C ASN A 135 9.79 -0.61 -5.95
N LEU A 136 9.11 0.53 -5.96
CA LEU A 136 7.74 0.68 -6.42
C LEU A 136 7.64 1.76 -7.50
N LEU A 137 6.73 1.56 -8.44
CA LEU A 137 6.33 2.56 -9.42
C LEU A 137 4.82 2.81 -9.35
N LYS A 138 4.43 4.06 -9.61
CA LYS A 138 3.04 4.45 -9.81
C LYS A 138 2.65 4.23 -11.27
N VAL A 139 1.77 3.26 -11.53
CA VAL A 139 1.28 2.87 -12.86
C VAL A 139 -0.24 3.01 -12.86
N ASN A 140 -0.79 3.82 -13.77
CA ASN A 140 -2.23 4.06 -13.89
C ASN A 140 -2.91 4.43 -12.56
N ASN A 141 -2.26 5.32 -11.79
CA ASN A 141 -2.67 5.76 -10.45
C ASN A 141 -2.65 4.67 -9.35
N GLU A 142 -2.09 3.49 -9.61
CA GLU A 142 -1.83 2.45 -8.61
C GLU A 142 -0.34 2.31 -8.34
N TRP A 143 0.05 2.10 -7.09
CA TRP A 143 1.43 1.73 -6.77
C TRP A 143 1.62 0.23 -6.93
N LYS A 144 2.78 -0.17 -7.49
CA LYS A 144 3.14 -1.57 -7.73
C LYS A 144 4.60 -1.79 -7.36
N ILE A 145 4.90 -2.92 -6.72
CA ILE A 145 6.27 -3.38 -6.50
C ILE A 145 6.83 -3.88 -7.83
N VAL A 146 7.93 -3.29 -8.28
CA VAL A 146 8.60 -3.62 -9.56
C VAL A 146 9.90 -4.38 -9.37
N SER A 147 10.50 -4.32 -8.18
CA SER A 147 11.64 -5.16 -7.84
C SER A 147 11.76 -5.38 -6.35
N ARG A 148 12.23 -6.55 -5.96
CA ARG A 148 12.57 -6.91 -4.59
C ARG A 148 14.01 -7.42 -4.54
N VAL A 149 14.83 -6.84 -3.67
CA VAL A 149 16.04 -7.52 -3.18
C VAL A 149 15.86 -7.82 -1.71
N TYR A 150 16.30 -8.99 -1.26
CA TYR A 150 16.07 -9.38 0.12
C TYR A 150 17.28 -10.07 0.73
N SER A 151 17.34 -10.03 2.06
CA SER A 151 18.33 -10.75 2.86
C SER A 151 17.63 -11.46 4.01
N ARG A 152 18.09 -12.68 4.31
CA ARG A 152 17.76 -13.37 5.54
C ARG A 152 18.86 -13.08 6.56
N ILE A 153 18.45 -12.55 7.72
CA ILE A 153 19.34 -12.19 8.82
C ILE A 153 18.89 -12.89 10.11
N GLU A 154 19.78 -12.94 11.10
CA GLU A 154 19.40 -13.44 12.43
C GLU A 154 18.34 -12.54 13.07
N LYS A 155 17.50 -13.11 13.94
CA LYS A 155 16.43 -12.35 14.61
C LYS A 155 16.92 -11.12 15.38
N GLY A 156 18.13 -11.17 15.93
CA GLY A 156 18.74 -10.07 16.69
C GLY A 156 19.36 -8.97 15.82
N GLU A 157 19.52 -9.19 14.52
CA GLU A 157 20.07 -8.19 13.60
C GLU A 157 19.01 -7.14 13.20
N SER A 158 19.48 -5.96 12.79
CA SER A 158 18.63 -4.82 12.44
C SER A 158 19.05 -4.22 11.11
N VAL A 159 18.10 -3.56 10.45
CA VAL A 159 18.35 -2.80 9.21
C VAL A 159 19.35 -1.68 9.49
N VAL A 160 20.42 -1.64 8.68
CA VAL A 160 21.40 -0.55 8.71
C VAL A 160 20.96 0.54 7.73
N SER A 161 20.79 1.77 8.21
CA SER A 161 20.38 2.92 7.42
C SER A 161 21.32 4.11 7.68
N SER A 162 21.57 4.92 6.66
CA SER A 162 22.36 6.15 6.76
C SER A 162 21.64 7.25 7.57
N VAL A 163 20.32 7.16 7.66
CA VAL A 163 19.48 8.03 8.48
C VAL A 163 18.85 7.18 9.59
N PRO A 164 18.84 7.65 10.84
CA PRO A 164 18.11 6.96 11.91
C PRO A 164 16.67 6.73 11.47
N LEU A 165 16.23 5.46 11.50
CA LEU A 165 14.84 5.12 11.27
C LEU A 165 14.03 5.73 12.41
N ILE A 166 13.34 6.84 12.15
CA ILE A 166 12.42 7.43 13.11
C ILE A 166 11.23 6.47 13.15
N ALA A 167 11.04 5.80 14.29
CA ALA A 167 9.82 5.05 14.54
C ALA A 167 8.63 5.97 14.24
N ALA A 168 7.72 5.54 13.36
CA ALA A 168 6.51 6.26 13.05
C ALA A 168 5.84 6.68 14.36
N LYS A 169 5.87 7.98 14.68
CA LYS A 169 5.27 8.50 15.90
C LYS A 169 3.76 8.44 15.74
N ALA A 170 3.13 7.52 16.47
CA ALA A 170 1.85 7.83 17.09
C ALA A 170 2.06 9.05 18.01
N ASP A 171 1.20 10.06 17.85
CA ASP A 171 0.99 11.28 18.64
C ASP A 171 2.18 12.09 19.23
N PRO A 172 2.20 13.43 19.06
CA PRO A 172 3.30 14.27 19.50
C PRO A 172 3.19 14.61 21.00
N LYS A 173 3.59 13.69 21.89
CA LYS A 173 3.93 14.07 23.28
C LYS A 173 4.80 13.02 24.01
N ALA A 174 6.11 13.05 23.77
CA ALA A 174 7.12 12.68 24.77
C ALA A 174 8.52 13.08 24.30
N LYS A 175 9.28 13.73 25.19
CA LYS A 175 10.64 14.25 25.02
C LYS A 175 11.67 13.27 25.62
N GLY A 176 12.84 13.17 24.98
CA GLY A 176 14.09 12.60 25.54
C GLY A 176 14.20 11.07 25.42
N LYS A 177 15.34 10.45 25.13
CA LYS A 177 16.75 10.84 25.35
C LYS A 177 17.64 9.95 24.44
N THR A 178 18.74 10.52 23.97
CA THR A 178 19.79 9.94 23.12
C THR A 178 20.59 8.83 23.81
N THR A 179 21.00 7.78 23.10
CA THR A 179 22.15 6.95 23.47
C THR A 179 22.91 6.40 22.26
N ALA A 180 24.21 6.22 22.48
CA ALA A 180 25.32 6.16 21.53
C ALA A 180 25.42 4.90 20.68
N ALA A 181 26.17 5.04 19.58
CA ALA A 181 26.50 4.01 18.61
C ALA A 181 27.49 2.97 19.15
N THR A 182 27.25 1.71 18.83
CA THR A 182 28.24 0.62 18.89
C THR A 182 28.25 -0.13 17.56
N THR A 183 29.42 -0.17 16.94
CA THR A 183 29.70 -0.80 15.64
C THR A 183 29.53 -2.33 15.70
N PRO A 184 28.80 -2.99 14.78
CA PRO A 184 28.76 -4.45 14.74
C PRO A 184 29.90 -5.03 13.91
N VAL A 185 30.54 -6.05 14.47
CA VAL A 185 31.58 -6.89 13.88
C VAL A 185 31.02 -7.71 12.71
N LYS A 186 31.70 -7.68 11.55
CA LYS A 186 31.35 -8.47 10.36
C LYS A 186 31.49 -9.98 10.63
N LYS A 187 30.39 -10.73 10.57
CA LYS A 187 30.37 -12.19 10.35
C LYS A 187 29.75 -12.51 8.98
N LYS A 188 30.21 -13.61 8.39
CA LYS A 188 29.97 -14.04 7.00
C LYS A 188 28.47 -14.34 6.77
N PRO A 189 27.90 -14.02 5.59
CA PRO A 189 26.46 -14.20 5.33
C PRO A 189 26.03 -15.66 5.48
N VAL A 190 24.92 -15.89 6.17
CA VAL A 190 24.25 -17.19 6.26
C VAL A 190 23.66 -17.52 4.88
N ALA A 191 23.93 -18.73 4.38
CA ALA A 191 23.44 -19.17 3.08
C ALA A 191 21.92 -19.36 3.11
N ASP A 192 21.18 -18.58 2.31
CA ASP A 192 19.74 -18.67 2.14
C ASP A 192 19.40 -19.78 1.14
N ASP A 193 18.62 -20.77 1.58
CA ASP A 193 18.03 -21.84 0.76
C ASP A 193 16.65 -21.45 0.20
N GLY A 194 16.30 -20.17 0.30
CA GLY A 194 15.21 -19.54 -0.46
C GLY A 194 13.83 -19.74 0.15
N TRP A 195 13.77 -20.13 1.42
CA TRP A 195 12.53 -20.45 2.16
C TRP A 195 12.64 -20.23 3.65
#